data_AF-A0A0K9NXL6-F1
#
_entry.id   AF-A0A0K9NXL6-F1
#
_cell.length_a   1.000
_cell.length_b   1.000
_cell.length_c   1.000
_cell.angle_alpha   90.00
_cell.angle_beta   90.00
_cell.angle_gamma   90.00
#
_symmetry.space_group_name_H-M   'P 1'
#
loop_
_entity.id
_entity.type
_entity.pdbx_description
1 polymer ?
#
loop_
_entity_poly.entity_id
_entity_poly.type
_entity_poly.pdbx_seq_one_letter_code
_entity_poly.pdbx_strand_id
1 'polypeptide(L)'
;MADAIQHLIRDIRECDLNSDIDIYEICRKEAIEMSRKASWHSKLAKYFDKRGDNLSKKNHLAIAWKNWEDAGILHAKAAQKILDFKNKDNNEWVLDLHGLHAREAEDALKERLSLVEGLKIQKELLVITGIGKLSKGKAILPNTIRNFLIQNRIRLAR
;
A
#
# COMPACT_ATOMS: atom_id res chain seq x y z
N MET A 1 -17.06 -33.13 -5.91
CA MET A 1 -17.15 -31.78 -6.51
C MET A 1 -16.98 -30.80 -5.37
N ALA A 2 -15.84 -30.12 -5.30
CA ALA A 2 -15.52 -29.23 -4.18
C ALA A 2 -16.30 -27.92 -4.33
N ASP A 3 -17.25 -27.68 -3.43
CA ASP A 3 -17.97 -26.42 -3.34
C ASP A 3 -16.99 -25.28 -3.08
N ALA A 4 -16.86 -24.41 -4.08
CA ALA A 4 -16.05 -23.21 -4.03
C ALA A 4 -16.58 -22.29 -2.93
N ILE A 5 -15.79 -22.09 -1.87
CA ILE A 5 -16.07 -21.15 -0.79
C ILE A 5 -16.18 -19.76 -1.42
N GLN A 6 -17.42 -19.26 -1.55
CA GLN A 6 -17.68 -17.90 -2.02
C GLN A 6 -17.38 -16.93 -0.88
N HIS A 7 -16.19 -16.34 -0.90
CA HIS A 7 -15.82 -15.26 0.01
C HIS A 7 -16.76 -14.07 -0.18
N LEU A 8 -17.33 -13.62 0.94
CA LEU A 8 -18.29 -12.54 1.02
C LEU A 8 -17.62 -11.40 1.79
N ILE A 9 -17.22 -10.31 1.13
CA ILE A 9 -16.67 -9.11 1.79
C ILE A 9 -17.83 -8.16 2.04
N ARG A 10 -18.13 -7.87 3.32
CA ARG A 10 -19.37 -7.19 3.70
C ARG A 10 -19.45 -5.74 3.25
N ASP A 11 -18.33 -5.02 3.31
CA ASP A 11 -18.34 -3.57 3.09
C ASP A 11 -16.91 -3.06 2.88
N ILE A 12 -16.78 -1.95 2.15
CA ILE A 12 -15.58 -1.12 2.08
C ILE A 12 -15.94 0.18 2.78
N ARG A 13 -15.65 0.26 4.08
CA ARG A 13 -15.98 1.46 4.86
C ARG A 13 -14.91 2.53 4.70
N GLU A 14 -15.34 3.70 4.28
CA GLU A 14 -14.59 4.95 4.23
C GLU A 14 -14.63 5.60 5.63
N CYS A 15 -13.57 5.45 6.43
CA CYS A 15 -13.48 6.05 7.78
C CYS A 15 -12.62 7.34 7.79
N ASP A 16 -13.18 8.44 8.31
CA ASP A 16 -12.53 9.76 8.44
C ASP A 16 -11.84 9.93 9.82
N LEU A 17 -10.86 9.08 10.13
CA LEU A 17 -10.11 9.23 11.38
C LEU A 17 -8.96 10.23 11.19
N ASN A 18 -9.25 11.50 11.50
CA ASN A 18 -8.28 12.59 11.53
C ASN A 18 -7.11 12.39 12.52
N SER A 19 -7.15 11.35 13.39
CA SER A 19 -6.07 10.98 14.32
C SER A 19 -4.90 10.22 13.66
N ASP A 20 -5.04 9.79 12.41
CA ASP A 20 -4.13 8.80 11.79
C ASP A 20 -2.97 9.42 11.01
N ILE A 21 -3.02 10.75 10.84
CA ILE A 21 -1.99 11.54 10.16
C ILE A 21 -0.63 11.37 10.84
N ASP A 22 -0.61 11.26 12.18
CA ASP A 22 0.62 11.20 12.96
C ASP A 22 1.44 9.92 12.68
N ILE A 23 0.77 8.75 12.63
CA ILE A 23 1.46 7.47 12.42
C ILE A 23 1.95 7.33 10.98
N TYR A 24 1.17 7.77 10.00
CA TYR A 24 1.61 7.77 8.60
C TYR A 24 2.84 8.66 8.42
N GLU A 25 2.80 9.88 8.94
CA GLU A 25 3.89 10.84 8.77
C GLU A 25 5.16 10.36 9.47
N ILE A 26 5.06 9.85 10.70
CA ILE A 26 6.19 9.26 11.43
C ILE A 26 6.76 8.05 10.65
N CYS A 27 5.92 7.12 10.23
CA CYS A 27 6.39 5.87 9.62
C CYS A 27 6.95 6.07 8.21
N ARG A 28 6.43 7.03 7.43
CA ARG A 28 6.84 7.25 6.02
C ARG A 28 7.91 8.30 5.83
N LYS A 29 8.24 9.10 6.85
CA LYS A 29 9.18 10.23 6.74
C LYS A 29 10.49 9.86 6.04
N GLU A 30 11.17 8.84 6.52
CA GLU A 30 12.47 8.42 5.99
C GLU A 30 12.36 7.88 4.55
N ALA A 31 11.32 7.08 4.27
CA ALA A 31 11.08 6.52 2.94
C ALA A 31 10.78 7.61 1.90
N ILE A 32 10.01 8.64 2.30
CA ILE A 32 9.72 9.82 1.48
C ILE A 32 10.99 10.63 1.23
N GLU A 33 11.83 10.82 2.25
CA GLU A 33 13.11 11.51 2.09
C GLU A 33 14.01 10.81 1.07
N MET A 34 14.14 9.49 1.17
CA MET A 34 14.93 8.70 0.21
C MET A 34 14.35 8.76 -1.20
N SER A 35 13.01 8.69 -1.33
CA SER A 35 12.33 8.86 -2.62
C SER A 35 12.60 10.24 -3.25
N ARG A 36 12.66 11.30 -2.42
CA ARG A 36 13.00 12.66 -2.85
C ARG A 36 14.47 12.76 -3.29
N LYS A 37 15.41 12.19 -2.55
CA LYS A 37 16.84 12.12 -2.93
C LYS A 37 17.03 11.36 -4.24
N ALA A 38 16.37 10.22 -4.40
CA ALA A 38 16.39 9.43 -5.63
C ALA A 38 15.87 10.24 -6.83
N SER A 39 14.76 10.95 -6.64
CA SER A 39 14.17 11.83 -7.66
C SER A 39 15.09 13.00 -8.03
N TRP A 40 15.77 13.60 -7.04
CA TRP A 40 16.74 14.67 -7.28
C TRP A 40 17.93 14.16 -8.11
N HIS A 41 18.52 13.03 -7.74
CA HIS A 41 19.60 12.42 -8.50
C HIS A 41 19.16 11.97 -9.91
N SER A 42 17.93 11.49 -10.07
CA SER A 42 17.37 11.18 -11.39
C SER A 42 17.26 12.43 -12.28
N LYS A 43 16.91 13.59 -11.71
CA LYS A 43 16.90 14.87 -12.43
C LYS A 43 18.32 15.31 -12.81
N LEU A 44 19.29 15.17 -11.92
CA LEU A 44 20.70 15.46 -12.21
C LEU A 44 21.25 14.55 -13.32
N ALA A 45 20.97 13.25 -13.29
CA ALA A 45 21.38 12.34 -14.34
C ALA A 45 20.86 12.80 -15.73
N LYS A 46 19.59 13.20 -15.82
CA LYS A 46 19.00 13.77 -17.05
C LYS A 46 19.66 15.07 -17.47
N TYR A 47 20.08 15.89 -16.51
CA TYR A 47 20.79 17.14 -16.78
C TYR A 47 22.17 16.90 -17.38
N PHE A 48 22.94 15.96 -16.83
CA PHE A 48 24.27 15.60 -17.35
C PHE A 48 24.21 14.84 -18.67
N ASP A 49 23.19 14.01 -18.86
CA ASP A 49 22.91 13.34 -20.14
C ASP A 49 22.76 14.35 -21.29
N LYS A 50 21.97 15.42 -21.07
CA LYS A 50 21.82 16.52 -22.04
C LYS A 50 23.11 17.27 -22.36
N ARG A 51 24.12 17.17 -21.50
CA ARG A 51 25.43 17.81 -21.67
C ARG A 51 26.51 16.88 -22.22
N GLY A 52 26.19 15.60 -22.42
CA GLY A 52 27.15 14.59 -22.86
C GLY A 52 28.13 14.13 -21.78
N ASP A 53 27.95 14.55 -20.52
CA ASP A 53 28.77 14.07 -19.40
C ASP A 53 28.26 12.71 -18.92
N ASN A 54 28.80 11.67 -19.54
CA ASN A 54 28.43 10.29 -19.27
C ASN A 54 28.91 9.79 -17.90
N LEU A 55 30.00 10.34 -17.35
CA LEU A 55 30.52 9.90 -16.05
C LEU A 55 29.61 10.39 -14.92
N SER A 56 29.31 11.69 -14.92
CA SER A 56 28.39 12.29 -13.93
C SER A 56 26.98 11.70 -14.05
N LYS A 57 26.51 11.43 -15.28
CA LYS A 57 25.27 10.70 -15.52
C LYS A 57 25.27 9.34 -14.83
N LYS A 58 26.27 8.48 -15.09
CA LYS A 58 26.36 7.14 -14.49
C LYS A 58 26.40 7.19 -12.96
N ASN A 59 27.18 8.10 -12.40
CA ASN A 59 27.27 8.28 -10.95
C ASN A 59 25.92 8.65 -10.32
N HIS A 60 25.21 9.62 -10.91
CA HIS A 60 23.90 10.01 -10.39
C HIS A 60 22.82 8.95 -10.60
N LEU A 61 22.89 8.16 -11.67
CA LEU A 61 22.00 7.00 -11.84
C LEU A 61 22.24 5.95 -10.75
N ALA A 62 23.51 5.62 -10.45
CA ALA A 62 23.84 4.67 -9.40
C ALA A 62 23.31 5.12 -8.03
N ILE A 63 23.50 6.41 -7.69
CA ILE A 63 22.98 6.96 -6.44
C ILE A 63 21.44 6.99 -6.43
N ALA A 64 20.81 7.32 -7.56
CA ALA A 64 19.35 7.30 -7.66
C ALA A 64 18.79 5.89 -7.44
N TRP A 65 19.38 4.87 -8.06
CA TRP A 65 18.96 3.48 -7.90
C TRP A 65 19.08 3.02 -6.45
N LYS A 66 20.23 3.28 -5.81
CA LYS A 66 20.42 2.95 -4.40
C LYS A 66 19.37 3.61 -3.51
N ASN A 67 19.11 4.90 -3.71
CA ASN A 67 18.08 5.59 -2.93
C ASN A 67 16.66 5.07 -3.21
N TRP A 68 16.36 4.61 -4.42
CA TRP A 68 15.07 3.97 -4.73
C TRP A 68 14.92 2.61 -4.04
N GLU A 69 15.99 1.82 -4.00
CA GLU A 69 16.03 0.55 -3.29
C GLU A 69 15.85 0.75 -1.78
N ASP A 70 16.64 1.65 -1.17
CA ASP A 70 16.54 2.00 0.24
C ASP A 70 15.14 2.54 0.59
N ALA A 71 14.58 3.41 -0.26
CA ALA A 71 13.21 3.89 -0.10
C ALA A 71 12.18 2.76 -0.15
N GLY A 72 12.33 1.80 -1.07
CA GLY A 72 11.45 0.64 -1.18
C GLY A 72 11.45 -0.20 0.09
N ILE A 73 12.63 -0.49 0.64
CA ILE A 73 12.77 -1.22 1.91
C ILE A 73 12.11 -0.46 3.06
N LEU A 74 12.32 0.86 3.15
CA LEU A 74 11.72 1.68 4.19
C LEU A 74 10.19 1.78 4.03
N HIS A 75 9.68 1.88 2.80
CA HIS A 75 8.24 1.85 2.52
C HIS A 75 7.62 0.52 2.94
N ALA A 76 8.25 -0.61 2.66
CA ALA A 76 7.77 -1.92 3.08
C ALA A 76 7.75 -2.06 4.62
N LYS A 77 8.82 -1.63 5.30
CA LYS A 77 8.87 -1.61 6.78
C LYS A 77 7.81 -0.70 7.39
N ALA A 78 7.58 0.46 6.79
CA ALA A 78 6.56 1.40 7.23
C ALA A 78 5.14 0.82 7.04
N ALA A 79 4.90 0.18 5.91
CA ALA A 79 3.63 -0.48 5.61
C ALA A 79 3.28 -1.53 6.68
N GLN A 80 4.24 -2.39 7.03
CA GLN A 80 4.04 -3.40 8.07
C GLN A 80 3.70 -2.75 9.42
N LYS A 81 4.45 -1.73 9.85
CA LYS A 81 4.17 -1.02 11.12
C LYS A 81 2.79 -0.39 11.15
N ILE A 82 2.36 0.23 10.05
CA ILE A 82 1.03 0.82 9.93
C ILE A 82 -0.02 -0.30 10.04
N LEU A 83 0.15 -1.39 9.29
CA LEU A 83 -0.79 -2.51 9.29
C LEU A 83 -0.90 -3.15 10.68
N ASP A 84 0.22 -3.43 11.34
CA ASP A 84 0.28 -4.04 12.68
C ASP A 84 -0.39 -3.14 13.72
N PHE A 85 -0.07 -1.85 13.71
CA PHE A 85 -0.65 -0.90 14.64
C PHE A 85 -2.17 -0.82 14.47
N LYS A 86 -2.65 -0.82 13.22
CA LYS A 86 -4.08 -0.66 12.91
C LYS A 86 -4.91 -1.92 13.07
N ASN A 87 -4.27 -3.09 13.02
CA ASN A 87 -4.96 -4.36 13.18
C ASN A 87 -4.66 -5.06 14.50
N LYS A 88 -3.93 -4.41 15.42
CA LYS A 88 -3.56 -4.98 16.73
C LYS A 88 -4.77 -5.46 17.53
N ASP A 89 -5.84 -4.68 17.55
CA ASP A 89 -7.07 -4.97 18.31
C ASP A 89 -8.18 -5.55 17.41
N ASN A 90 -7.91 -5.72 16.11
CA ASN A 90 -8.87 -6.27 15.16
C ASN A 90 -8.84 -7.80 15.22
N ASN A 91 -10.02 -8.41 15.12
CA ASN A 91 -10.14 -9.84 14.92
C ASN A 91 -9.78 -10.25 13.48
N GLU A 92 -9.74 -11.55 13.23
CA GLU A 92 -9.33 -12.13 11.94
C GLU A 92 -10.23 -11.69 10.77
N TRP A 93 -11.46 -11.24 11.06
CA TRP A 93 -12.50 -10.87 10.09
C TRP A 93 -12.63 -9.36 9.87
N VAL A 94 -11.76 -8.57 10.49
CA VAL A 94 -11.67 -7.13 10.26
C VAL A 94 -10.24 -6.83 9.80
N LEU A 95 -10.11 -6.20 8.64
CA LEU A 95 -8.84 -5.80 8.07
C LEU A 95 -8.86 -4.31 7.75
N ASP A 96 -8.03 -3.56 8.47
CA ASP A 96 -7.84 -2.14 8.23
C ASP A 96 -6.60 -1.89 7.37
N LEU A 97 -6.83 -1.32 6.18
CA LEU A 97 -5.81 -1.05 5.16
C LEU A 97 -5.53 0.45 5.00
N HIS A 98 -6.11 1.32 5.83
CA HIS A 98 -5.86 2.74 5.68
C HIS A 98 -4.38 3.11 5.89
N GLY A 99 -3.92 4.16 5.21
CA GLY A 99 -2.53 4.60 5.30
C GLY A 99 -1.54 3.74 4.51
N LEU A 100 -1.97 2.61 3.95
CA LEU A 100 -1.17 1.80 3.03
C LEU A 100 -1.24 2.34 1.60
N HIS A 101 -0.14 2.17 0.85
CA HIS A 101 -0.16 2.36 -0.60
C HIS A 101 -0.93 1.21 -1.27
N ALA A 102 -1.44 1.48 -2.47
CA ALA A 102 -2.25 0.55 -3.25
C ALA A 102 -1.68 -0.88 -3.30
N ARG A 103 -0.38 -1.01 -3.62
CA ARG A 103 0.28 -2.32 -3.72
C ARG A 103 0.37 -3.05 -2.39
N GLU A 104 0.73 -2.33 -1.33
CA GLU A 104 0.88 -2.89 0.02
C GLU A 104 -0.48 -3.38 0.55
N ALA A 105 -1.55 -2.64 0.26
CA ALA A 105 -2.90 -3.01 0.64
C ALA A 105 -3.41 -4.24 -0.13
N GLU A 106 -3.10 -4.37 -1.42
CA GLU A 106 -3.39 -5.60 -2.18
C GLU A 106 -2.68 -6.81 -1.59
N ASP A 107 -1.40 -6.67 -1.25
CA ASP A 107 -0.60 -7.77 -0.73
C ASP A 107 -1.07 -8.19 0.68
N ALA A 108 -1.39 -7.22 1.56
CA ALA A 108 -2.01 -7.48 2.86
C ALA A 108 -3.40 -8.13 2.76
N LEU A 109 -4.20 -7.73 1.78
CA LEU A 109 -5.52 -8.33 1.54
C LEU A 109 -5.40 -9.78 1.08
N LYS A 110 -4.46 -10.09 0.17
CA LYS A 110 -4.20 -11.47 -0.27
C LYS A 110 -3.80 -12.37 0.89
N GLU A 111 -2.90 -11.90 1.74
CA GLU A 111 -2.44 -12.64 2.92
C GLU A 111 -3.61 -12.92 3.87
N ARG A 112 -4.44 -11.90 4.14
CA ARG A 112 -5.60 -12.06 5.01
C ARG A 112 -6.64 -13.03 4.43
N LEU A 113 -6.90 -12.97 3.13
CA LEU A 113 -7.81 -13.91 2.47
C LEU A 113 -7.31 -15.35 2.58
N SER A 114 -6.02 -15.59 2.36
CA SER A 114 -5.42 -16.92 2.50
C SER A 114 -5.54 -17.46 3.95
N LEU A 115 -5.40 -16.58 4.96
CA LEU A 115 -5.57 -16.97 6.36
C LEU A 115 -7.03 -17.37 6.64
N VAL A 116 -7.98 -16.57 6.19
CA VAL A 116 -9.42 -16.79 6.38
C VAL A 116 -9.90 -18.05 5.66
N GLU A 117 -9.41 -18.30 4.44
CA GLU A 117 -9.67 -19.54 3.69
C GLU A 117 -9.28 -20.79 4.48
N GLY A 118 -8.14 -20.75 5.18
CA GLY A 118 -7.66 -21.84 6.01
C GLY A 118 -8.57 -22.17 7.20
N LEU A 119 -9.33 -21.19 7.70
CA LEU A 119 -10.20 -21.37 8.87
C LEU A 119 -11.48 -22.16 8.55
N LYS A 120 -11.84 -22.35 7.26
CA LYS A 120 -13.05 -23.07 6.80
C LYS A 120 -14.37 -22.60 7.46
N ILE A 121 -14.40 -21.37 7.97
CA ILE A 121 -15.59 -20.74 8.54
C ILE A 121 -16.19 -19.80 7.48
N GLN A 122 -17.49 -19.91 7.24
CA GLN A 122 -18.20 -18.93 6.39
C GLN A 122 -18.52 -17.70 7.23
N LYS A 123 -17.68 -16.67 7.12
CA LYS A 123 -17.93 -15.36 7.73
C LYS A 123 -17.40 -14.27 6.81
N GLU A 124 -18.01 -13.09 6.90
CA GLU A 124 -17.69 -11.98 6.03
C GLU A 124 -16.42 -11.25 6.51
N LEU A 125 -15.50 -10.97 5.59
CA LEU A 125 -14.33 -10.12 5.88
C LEU A 125 -14.73 -8.66 5.70
N LEU A 126 -14.61 -7.86 6.74
CA LEU A 126 -14.78 -6.41 6.69
C LEU A 126 -13.45 -5.77 6.32
N VAL A 127 -13.42 -5.05 5.19
CA VAL A 127 -12.23 -4.31 4.74
C VAL A 127 -12.45 -2.83 4.95
N ILE A 128 -11.63 -2.20 5.79
CA ILE A 128 -11.67 -0.77 6.04
C ILE A 128 -10.63 -0.12 5.12
N THR A 129 -11.09 0.80 4.27
CA THR A 129 -10.21 1.64 3.45
C THR A 129 -10.41 3.07 3.89
N GLY A 130 -9.34 3.78 4.26
CA GLY A 130 -9.47 5.20 4.58
C GLY A 130 -10.04 6.00 3.41
N ILE A 131 -10.71 7.13 3.71
CA ILE A 131 -11.31 8.02 2.69
C ILE A 131 -10.25 8.62 1.76
N GLY A 132 -8.98 8.59 2.18
CA GLY A 132 -7.83 9.02 1.38
C GLY A 132 -7.85 10.52 1.08
N LYS A 133 -7.19 11.33 1.92
CA LYS A 133 -6.86 12.71 1.55
C LYS A 133 -5.72 12.70 0.54
N LEU A 134 -6.05 12.72 -0.75
CA LEU A 134 -5.09 13.05 -1.80
C LEU A 134 -5.14 14.56 -2.04
N SER A 135 -3.98 15.19 -2.13
CA SER A 135 -3.84 16.61 -2.50
C SER A 135 -4.37 16.94 -3.91
N LYS A 136 -4.77 15.93 -4.71
CA LYS A 136 -5.16 16.07 -6.12
C LYS A 136 -6.28 15.13 -6.63
N GLY A 137 -7.27 14.72 -5.81
CA GLY A 137 -8.49 14.07 -6.33
C GLY A 137 -9.01 12.84 -5.56
N LYS A 138 -9.82 11.99 -6.26
CA LYS A 138 -10.51 10.80 -5.69
C LYS A 138 -9.52 9.78 -5.11
N ALA A 139 -9.91 9.15 -4.00
CA ALA A 139 -9.15 8.10 -3.33
C ALA A 139 -8.84 6.92 -4.26
N ILE A 140 -7.55 6.61 -4.41
CA ILE A 140 -7.08 5.50 -5.26
C ILE A 140 -7.34 4.16 -4.58
N LEU A 141 -7.12 4.10 -3.26
CA LEU A 141 -7.13 2.84 -2.51
C LEU A 141 -8.47 2.09 -2.56
N PRO A 142 -9.64 2.73 -2.31
CA PRO A 142 -10.93 2.04 -2.43
C PRO A 142 -11.16 1.47 -3.83
N ASN A 143 -10.76 2.19 -4.88
CA ASN A 143 -10.90 1.74 -6.26
C ASN A 143 -9.96 0.57 -6.58
N THR A 144 -8.70 0.63 -6.14
CA THR A 144 -7.75 -0.47 -6.30
C THR A 144 -8.28 -1.75 -5.66
N ILE A 145 -8.75 -1.68 -4.41
CA ILE A 145 -9.28 -2.84 -3.70
C ILE A 145 -10.55 -3.35 -4.38
N ARG A 146 -11.49 -2.49 -4.78
CA ARG A 146 -12.67 -2.92 -5.56
C ARG A 146 -12.29 -3.65 -6.83
N ASN A 147 -11.35 -3.12 -7.61
CA ASN A 147 -10.88 -3.75 -8.85
C ASN A 147 -10.25 -5.12 -8.58
N PHE A 148 -9.42 -5.22 -7.54
CA PHE A 148 -8.81 -6.47 -7.12
C PHE A 148 -9.88 -7.54 -6.79
N LEU A 149 -10.93 -7.17 -6.03
CA LEU A 149 -12.00 -8.10 -5.66
C LEU A 149 -12.81 -8.59 -6.88
N ILE A 150 -13.12 -7.68 -7.81
CA ILE A 150 -13.81 -8.01 -9.06
C ILE A 150 -12.98 -8.98 -9.90
N GLN A 151 -11.67 -8.72 -10.06
CA GLN A 151 -10.76 -9.58 -10.82
C GLN A 151 -10.67 -11.00 -10.22
N ASN A 152 -10.73 -11.12 -8.89
CA ASN A 152 -10.63 -12.40 -8.19
C ASN A 152 -12.00 -13.06 -7.93
N ARG A 153 -13.10 -12.53 -8.49
CA ARG A 153 -14.48 -13.05 -8.34
C ARG A 153 -14.92 -13.18 -6.88
N ILE A 154 -14.39 -12.35 -6.01
CA ILE A 154 -14.78 -12.29 -4.60
C ILE A 154 -16.07 -11.48 -4.51
N ARG A 155 -17.11 -12.03 -3.88
CA ARG A 155 -18.42 -11.36 -3.79
C ARG A 155 -18.36 -10.27 -2.73
N LEU A 156 -18.75 -9.06 -3.08
CA LEU A 156 -19.09 -8.03 -2.10
C LEU A 156 -20.51 -8.32 -1.60
N ALA A 157 -20.69 -8.57 -0.30
CA ALA A 157 -22.00 -8.47 0.31
C ALA A 157 -22.48 -7.03 0.18
N ARG A 158 -23.77 -6.87 -0.15
CA ARG A 158 -24.44 -5.58 -0.23
C ARG A 158 -25.26 -5.36 1.02
#